data_AF-A0A6N9VNM2-F1
#
_entry.id   AF-A0A6N9VNM2-F1
#
_cell.length_a   1.000
_cell.length_b   1.000
_cell.length_c   1.000
_cell.angle_alpha   90.00
_cell.angle_beta   90.00
_cell.angle_gamma   90.00
#
_symmetry.space_group_name_H-M   'P 1'
#
loop_
_entity.id
_entity.type
_entity.pdbx_description
1 polymer ?
#
loop_
_entity_poly.entity_id
_entity_poly.type
_entity_poly.pdbx_seq_one_letter_code
_entity_poly.pdbx_strand_id
1 'polypeptide(L)'
;MTPGRYGVADVVLVRRDRAAPTGWTTVVRLLGLLPGHWSCDPEVDQDRVVLRIELAGSTDAPAVRRAVSCVLADTALRGWAEEA
;
A
#
# COMPACT_ATOMS: atom_id res chain seq x y z
N MET A 1 20.88 -22.64 4.49
CA MET A 1 20.06 -21.64 3.78
C MET A 1 18.61 -22.05 3.89
N THR A 2 17.88 -21.49 4.85
CA THR A 2 16.43 -21.71 4.96
C THR A 2 15.77 -20.89 3.85
N PRO A 3 14.93 -21.47 2.97
CA PRO A 3 14.19 -20.67 2.00
C PRO A 3 13.37 -19.65 2.78
N GLY A 4 13.50 -18.36 2.42
CA GLY A 4 12.69 -17.30 3.01
C GLY A 4 11.22 -17.68 2.86
N ARG A 5 10.41 -17.48 3.91
CA ARG A 5 8.97 -17.68 3.79
C ARG A 5 8.43 -16.66 2.79
N TYR A 6 8.23 -17.09 1.55
CA TYR A 6 7.53 -16.32 0.54
C TYR A 6 6.06 -16.24 0.96
N GLY A 7 5.60 -15.03 1.22
CA GLY A 7 4.22 -14.73 1.55
C GLY A 7 3.80 -13.46 0.84
N VAL A 8 2.51 -13.14 0.92
CA VAL A 8 1.98 -11.87 0.44
C VAL A 8 1.20 -11.19 1.56
N ALA A 9 1.25 -9.88 1.60
CA ALA A 9 0.39 -9.06 2.43
C ALA A 9 -0.48 -8.19 1.52
N ASP A 10 -1.79 -8.34 1.64
CA ASP A 10 -2.76 -7.50 0.94
C ASP A 10 -3.19 -6.36 1.85
N VAL A 11 -3.06 -5.14 1.35
CA VAL A 11 -3.57 -3.93 2.01
C VAL A 11 -4.59 -3.28 1.11
N VAL A 12 -5.79 -3.08 1.63
CA VAL A 12 -6.86 -2.42 0.88
C VAL A 12 -6.97 -0.98 1.34
N LEU A 13 -6.98 -0.06 0.39
CA LEU A 13 -7.18 1.36 0.59
C LEU A 13 -8.48 1.79 -0.07
N VAL A 14 -9.23 2.64 0.62
CA VAL A 14 -10.51 3.19 0.15
C VAL A 14 -10.48 4.70 0.22
N ARG A 15 -11.05 5.33 -0.81
CA ARG A 15 -11.23 6.78 -0.87
C ARG A 15 -12.40 7.19 0.01
N ARG A 16 -12.10 7.91 1.08
CA ARG A 16 -13.09 8.46 2.02
C ARG A 16 -13.54 9.86 1.65
N ASP A 17 -12.73 10.59 0.88
CA ASP A 17 -13.03 11.95 0.44
C ASP A 17 -13.10 12.04 -1.09
N ARG A 18 -14.28 12.41 -1.61
CA ARG A 18 -14.52 12.60 -3.05
C ARG A 18 -13.86 13.84 -3.64
N ALA A 19 -13.23 14.70 -2.83
CA ALA A 19 -12.37 15.77 -3.31
C ALA A 19 -10.91 15.30 -3.53
N ALA A 20 -10.49 14.18 -2.94
CA ALA A 20 -9.15 13.63 -3.14
C ALA A 20 -8.95 13.11 -4.58
N PRO A 21 -7.72 12.89 -5.07
CA PRO A 21 -7.52 12.24 -6.37
C PRO A 21 -8.05 10.79 -6.42
N THR A 22 -8.36 10.31 -7.62
CA THR A 22 -8.82 8.92 -7.85
C THR A 22 -7.71 7.88 -7.61
N GLY A 23 -8.08 6.60 -7.61
CA GLY A 23 -7.16 5.49 -7.34
C GLY A 23 -5.91 5.51 -8.20
N TRP A 24 -6.02 5.82 -9.50
CA TRP A 24 -4.86 5.87 -10.42
C TRP A 24 -3.84 6.94 -10.05
N THR A 25 -4.26 8.11 -9.57
CA THR A 25 -3.31 9.13 -9.10
C THR A 25 -2.74 8.76 -7.74
N THR A 26 -3.59 8.18 -6.88
CA THR A 26 -3.23 7.81 -5.52
C THR A 26 -2.23 6.66 -5.49
N VAL A 27 -2.39 5.64 -6.34
CA VAL A 27 -1.46 4.50 -6.41
C VAL A 27 -0.05 4.93 -6.80
N VAL A 28 0.10 5.89 -7.72
CA VAL A 28 1.42 6.41 -8.12
C VAL A 28 2.12 7.09 -6.94
N ARG A 29 1.38 7.89 -6.16
CA ARG A 29 1.89 8.54 -4.95
C ARG A 29 2.24 7.54 -3.87
N LEU A 30 1.37 6.56 -3.64
CA LEU A 30 1.58 5.48 -2.70
C LEU A 30 2.87 4.70 -3.01
N LEU A 31 3.05 4.26 -4.26
CA LEU A 31 4.25 3.55 -4.70
C LEU A 31 5.52 4.40 -4.61
N GLY A 32 5.42 5.71 -4.87
CA GLY A 32 6.54 6.64 -4.73
C GLY A 32 6.97 6.90 -3.27
N LEU A 33 6.11 6.62 -2.29
CA LEU A 33 6.37 6.82 -0.86
C LEU A 33 6.74 5.52 -0.14
N LEU A 34 6.39 4.36 -0.69
CA LEU A 34 6.75 3.07 -0.14
C LEU A 34 8.25 2.74 -0.35
N PRO A 35 8.83 1.82 0.45
CA PRO A 35 10.20 1.39 0.24
C PRO A 35 10.40 0.83 -1.18
N GLY A 36 11.28 1.44 -1.98
CA GLY A 36 11.47 1.07 -3.39
C GLY A 36 12.04 -0.33 -3.66
N HIS A 37 12.39 -1.08 -2.62
CA HIS A 37 12.82 -2.48 -2.74
C HIS A 37 11.66 -3.48 -2.56
N TRP A 38 10.45 -3.01 -2.28
CA TRP A 38 9.27 -3.87 -2.16
C TRP A 38 8.67 -4.16 -3.53
N SER A 39 8.45 -5.44 -3.82
CA SER A 39 7.61 -5.87 -4.95
C SER A 39 6.15 -5.55 -4.61
N CYS A 40 5.57 -4.61 -5.33
CA CYS A 40 4.19 -4.18 -5.16
C CYS A 40 3.38 -4.47 -6.43
N ASP A 41 2.22 -5.09 -6.27
CA ASP A 41 1.27 -5.41 -7.34
C ASP A 41 -0.09 -4.77 -6.99
N PRO A 42 -0.39 -3.57 -7.53
CA PRO A 42 -1.63 -2.88 -7.24
C PRO A 42 -2.76 -3.24 -8.22
N GLU A 43 -3.92 -3.55 -7.67
CA GLU A 43 -5.19 -3.60 -8.40
C GLU A 43 -5.97 -2.31 -8.07
N VAL A 44 -6.33 -1.53 -9.09
CA VAL A 44 -6.79 -0.14 -8.92
C VAL A 44 -8.18 0.06 -9.53
N ASP A 45 -9.09 0.56 -8.71
CA ASP A 45 -10.39 1.11 -9.09
C ASP A 45 -10.43 2.61 -8.73
N GLN A 46 -11.49 3.32 -9.13
CA GLN A 46 -11.67 4.75 -8.90
C GLN A 46 -11.53 5.16 -7.43
N ASP A 47 -12.16 4.38 -6.53
CA ASP A 47 -12.28 4.71 -5.11
C ASP A 47 -11.74 3.59 -4.20
N ARG A 48 -11.07 2.58 -4.79
CA ARG A 48 -10.49 1.44 -4.07
C ARG A 48 -9.17 1.00 -4.70
N VAL A 49 -8.18 0.70 -3.88
CA VAL A 49 -6.89 0.13 -4.31
C VAL A 49 -6.60 -1.09 -3.45
N VAL A 50 -6.32 -2.23 -4.06
CA VAL A 50 -5.77 -3.39 -3.38
C VAL A 50 -4.28 -3.41 -3.70
N LEU A 51 -3.44 -3.30 -2.68
CA LEU A 51 -2.00 -3.35 -2.82
C LEU A 51 -1.50 -4.69 -2.28
N ARG A 52 -1.07 -5.57 -3.18
CA ARG A 52 -0.39 -6.82 -2.82
C ARG A 52 1.11 -6.58 -2.72
N ILE A 53 1.71 -6.93 -1.58
CA ILE A 53 3.15 -6.76 -1.32
C ILE A 53 3.77 -8.12 -1.05
N GLU A 54 4.84 -8.46 -1.76
CA GLU A 54 5.60 -9.67 -1.49
C GLU A 54 6.38 -9.55 -0.18
N LEU A 55 6.26 -10.56 0.67
CA LEU A 55 7.04 -10.71 1.89
C LEU A 55 8.33 -11.47 1.58
N ALA A 56 9.46 -10.79 1.78
CA ALA A 56 10.79 -11.33 1.55
C ALA A 56 11.81 -10.68 2.50
N GLY A 57 12.84 -11.44 2.88
CA GLY A 57 13.91 -10.95 3.76
C GLY A 57 13.37 -10.46 5.11
N SER A 58 13.53 -9.17 5.40
CA SER A 58 13.04 -8.50 6.61
C SER A 58 11.61 -7.95 6.50
N THR A 59 10.97 -8.08 5.34
CA THR A 59 9.60 -7.60 5.12
C THR A 59 8.61 -8.64 5.61
N ASP A 60 7.95 -8.35 6.73
CA ASP A 60 6.82 -9.12 7.27
C ASP A 60 5.52 -8.29 7.24
N ALA A 61 4.38 -8.96 7.46
CA ALA A 61 3.08 -8.29 7.43
C ALA A 61 2.95 -7.11 8.43
N PRO A 62 3.46 -7.19 9.68
CA PRO A 62 3.52 -6.03 10.57
C PRO A 62 4.33 -4.86 10.02
N ALA A 63 5.50 -5.11 9.40
CA ALA A 63 6.30 -4.07 8.77
C ALA A 63 5.55 -3.42 7.61
N VAL A 64 4.84 -4.21 6.80
CA VAL A 64 3.96 -3.72 5.72
C VAL A 64 2.88 -2.79 6.27
N ARG A 65 2.10 -3.24 7.26
CA ARG A 65 1.02 -2.43 7.86
C ARG A 65 1.54 -1.13 8.46
N ARG A 66 2.68 -1.17 9.15
CA ARG A 66 3.31 0.04 9.71
C ARG A 66 3.74 1.02 8.62
N ALA A 67 4.42 0.54 7.58
CA ALA A 67 4.85 1.41 6.49
C ALA A 67 3.67 2.03 5.74
N VAL A 68 2.65 1.25 5.42
CA VAL A 68 1.45 1.76 4.75
C VAL A 68 0.73 2.78 5.65
N SER A 69 0.58 2.50 6.94
CA SER A 69 0.00 3.46 7.89
C SER A 69 0.80 4.78 7.95
N CYS A 70 2.13 4.72 7.96
CA CYS A 70 2.98 5.91 7.90
C CYS A 70 2.81 6.67 6.59
N VAL A 71 2.75 5.98 5.45
CA VAL A 71 2.57 6.59 4.13
C VAL A 71 1.19 7.23 4.00
N LEU A 72 0.12 6.62 4.53
CA LEU A 72 -1.23 7.18 4.53
C LEU A 72 -1.35 8.48 5.36
N ALA A 73 -0.41 8.75 6.26
CA ALA A 73 -0.35 10.03 6.97
C ALA A 73 0.22 11.17 6.09
N ASP A 74 0.79 10.87 4.92
CA ASP A 74 1.30 11.88 3.99
C ASP A 74 0.15 12.72 3.39
N THR A 75 0.38 14.03 3.28
CA THR A 75 -0.59 14.98 2.74
C THR A 75 -1.03 14.66 1.31
N ALA A 76 -0.18 14.02 0.51
CA ALA A 76 -0.47 13.61 -0.86
C ALA A 76 -1.50 12.47 -0.93
N LEU A 77 -1.72 11.74 0.18
CA LEU A 77 -2.70 10.67 0.32
C LEU A 77 -3.90 11.05 1.20
N ARG A 78 -4.01 12.31 1.62
CA ARG A 78 -5.17 12.81 2.37
C ARG A 78 -6.47 12.48 1.63
N GLY A 79 -7.43 11.91 2.35
CA GLY A 79 -8.71 11.47 1.82
C GLY A 79 -8.77 9.98 1.47
N TRP A 80 -7.66 9.25 1.63
CA TRP A 80 -7.60 7.79 1.56
C TRP A 80 -7.33 7.18 2.93
N ALA A 81 -7.82 5.97 3.16
CA ALA A 81 -7.61 5.22 4.40
C ALA A 81 -7.57 3.73 4.12
N GLU A 82 -6.98 2.96 5.02
CA GLU A 82 -7.04 1.50 5.01
C GLU A 82 -8.49 1.01 5.26
N GLU A 83 -8.90 -0.06 4.57
CA GLU A 83 -10.16 -0.78 4.82
C GLU A 83 -9.93 -1.74 6.01
N ALA A 84 -10.72 -1.54 7.08
CA ALA A 84 -10.63 -2.32 8.33
C ALA A 84 -11.38 -3.66 8.23
#